data_AF-Q7NUQ2-F1
#
_entry.id   AF-Q7NUQ2-F1
#
_cell.length_a   1.000
_cell.length_b   1.000
_cell.length_c   1.000
_cell.angle_alpha   90.00
_cell.angle_beta   90.00
_cell.angle_gamma   90.00
#
_symmetry.space_group_name_H-M   'P 1'
#
loop_
_entity.id
_entity.type
_entity.pdbx_description
1 polymer ?
#
loop_
_entity_poly.entity_id
_entity_poly.type
_entity_poly.pdbx_seq_one_letter_code
_entity_poly.pdbx_strand_id
1 'polypeptide(L)'
;MGVRLSKTADKSVIAVEGRFDFEQHEAFRACLDEALARGSGLGLEVDLSRVDYLESSALGMLLVMRDRAKAQGIEGIALTGCRGFVRKILDVASFDKFFTIH
;
A
#
# COMPACT_ATOMS: atom_id res chain seq x y z
N MET A 1 -16.14 2.66 -2.40
CA MET A 1 -15.14 1.65 -2.80
C MET A 1 -14.21 2.30 -3.79
N GLY A 2 -12.92 2.31 -3.52
CA GLY A 2 -11.96 2.99 -4.39
C GLY A 2 -10.59 3.14 -3.76
N VAL A 3 -9.59 3.39 -4.62
CA VAL A 3 -8.25 3.81 -4.22
C VAL A 3 -8.13 5.31 -4.42
N ARG A 4 -7.56 6.01 -3.43
CA ARG A 4 -7.26 7.44 -3.52
C ARG A 4 -5.81 7.71 -3.16
N LEU A 5 -5.17 8.57 -3.93
CA LEU A 5 -3.83 9.09 -3.64
C LEU A 5 -3.94 10.45 -2.93
N SER A 6 -3.30 10.56 -1.79
CA SER A 6 -3.06 11.82 -1.10
C SER A 6 -1.56 12.11 -1.04
N LYS A 7 -1.18 13.37 -1.25
CA LYS A 7 0.21 13.81 -1.33
C LYS A 7 0.46 14.78 -0.18
N THR A 8 1.32 14.41 0.77
CA THR A 8 1.78 15.32 1.84
C THR A 8 3.17 15.85 1.52
N ALA A 9 3.69 16.77 2.36
CA ALA A 9 5.02 17.34 2.19
C ALA A 9 6.13 16.27 2.19
N ASP A 10 6.02 15.27 3.09
CA ASP A 10 7.09 14.30 3.34
C ASP A 10 6.81 12.89 2.80
N LYS A 11 5.55 12.60 2.43
CA LYS A 11 5.14 11.27 1.95
C LYS A 11 3.98 11.29 0.97
N SER A 12 3.77 10.15 0.31
CA SER A 12 2.57 9.85 -0.47
C SER A 12 1.76 8.78 0.24
N VAL A 13 0.46 9.01 0.40
CA VAL A 13 -0.46 8.12 1.11
C VAL A 13 -1.48 7.58 0.12
N ILE A 14 -1.51 6.27 -0.06
CA ILE A 14 -2.48 5.57 -0.90
C ILE A 14 -3.55 4.98 0.04
N ALA A 15 -4.74 5.56 0.05
CA ALA A 15 -5.85 5.07 0.85
C ALA A 15 -6.73 4.12 0.04
N VAL A 16 -7.00 2.94 0.59
CA VAL A 16 -7.89 1.93 -0.01
C VAL A 16 -9.15 1.81 0.84
N GLU A 17 -10.32 1.84 0.19
CA GLU A 17 -11.62 1.78 0.85
C GLU A 17 -12.50 0.66 0.28
N GLY A 18 -12.99 -0.20 1.17
CA GLY A 18 -13.82 -1.37 0.89
C GLY A 18 -13.01 -2.64 0.68
N ARG A 19 -13.12 -3.26 -0.49
CA ARG A 19 -12.45 -4.53 -0.80
C ARG A 19 -11.16 -4.25 -1.56
N PHE A 20 -10.04 -4.81 -1.10
CA PHE A 20 -8.81 -4.82 -1.85
C PHE A 20 -8.68 -6.16 -2.59
N ASP A 21 -9.21 -6.16 -3.81
CA ASP A 21 -9.22 -7.28 -4.74
C ASP A 21 -8.76 -6.80 -6.13
N PHE A 22 -8.83 -7.69 -7.12
CA PHE A 22 -8.38 -7.45 -8.48
C PHE A 22 -9.01 -6.20 -9.12
N GLU A 23 -10.25 -5.82 -8.77
CA GLU A 23 -10.91 -4.65 -9.36
C GLU A 23 -10.21 -3.34 -8.98
N GLN A 24 -9.58 -3.30 -7.80
CA GLN A 24 -8.86 -2.12 -7.32
C GLN A 24 -7.40 -2.07 -7.79
N HIS A 25 -6.90 -3.11 -8.46
CA HIS A 25 -5.49 -3.19 -8.88
C HIS A 25 -5.08 -2.08 -9.86
N GLU A 26 -5.93 -1.79 -10.83
CA GLU A 26 -5.63 -0.77 -11.85
C GLU A 26 -5.57 0.62 -11.22
N ALA A 27 -6.54 0.95 -10.37
CA ALA A 27 -6.58 2.20 -9.62
C ALA A 27 -5.39 2.33 -8.65
N PHE A 28 -5.05 1.24 -7.96
CA PHE A 28 -3.89 1.18 -7.07
C PHE A 28 -2.58 1.42 -7.81
N ARG A 29 -2.41 0.77 -8.96
CA ARG A 29 -1.23 0.92 -9.81
C ARG A 29 -1.10 2.35 -10.34
N ALA A 30 -2.20 2.97 -10.78
CA ALA A 30 -2.18 4.36 -11.23
C ALA A 30 -1.76 5.31 -10.09
N CYS A 31 -2.34 5.14 -8.89
CA CYS A 31 -1.95 5.91 -7.71
C CYS A 31 -0.48 5.70 -7.33
N LEU A 32 0.02 4.46 -7.44
CA LEU A 32 1.41 4.16 -7.19
C LEU A 32 2.34 4.82 -8.20
N ASP A 33 2.04 4.73 -9.49
CA ASP A 33 2.85 5.36 -10.54
C ASP A 33 2.92 6.88 -10.33
N GLU A 34 1.80 7.51 -9.95
CA GLU A 34 1.78 8.92 -9.55
C GLU A 34 2.56 9.23 -8.26
N ALA A 35 2.54 8.33 -7.27
CA ALA A 35 3.29 8.50 -6.04
C ALA A 35 4.80 8.44 -6.28
N LEU A 36 5.23 7.49 -7.12
CA LEU A 36 6.63 7.30 -7.50
C LEU A 36 7.13 8.44 -8.40
N ALA A 37 6.26 9.04 -9.22
CA ALA A 37 6.61 10.18 -10.07
C ALA A 37 7.00 11.45 -9.30
N ARG A 38 6.71 11.54 -7.98
CA ARG A 38 7.09 12.70 -7.16
C ARG A 38 8.59 12.80 -6.86
N GLY A 39 9.35 11.75 -7.15
CA GLY A 39 10.80 11.73 -6.95
C GLY A 39 11.24 11.00 -5.68
N SER A 40 12.53 10.68 -5.66
CA SER A 40 13.20 9.91 -4.62
C SER A 40 13.32 10.69 -3.31
N GLY A 41 13.17 10.01 -2.17
CA GLY A 41 13.33 10.57 -0.82
C GLY A 41 12.03 10.89 -0.07
N LEU A 42 10.86 10.74 -0.70
CA LEU A 42 9.57 10.84 -0.03
C LEU A 42 9.08 9.46 0.42
N GLY A 43 8.56 9.36 1.64
CA GLY A 43 8.02 8.10 2.17
C GLY A 43 6.78 7.65 1.41
N LEU A 44 6.49 6.35 1.44
CA LEU A 44 5.26 5.78 0.88
C LEU A 44 4.45 5.08 1.97
N GLU A 45 3.17 5.42 2.06
CA GLU A 45 2.25 4.86 3.04
C GLU A 45 0.99 4.34 2.35
N VAL A 46 0.48 3.20 2.82
CA VAL A 46 -0.80 2.65 2.40
C VAL A 46 -1.73 2.63 3.60
N ASP A 47 -2.84 3.33 3.50
CA ASP A 47 -3.89 3.35 4.52
C ASP A 47 -4.93 2.27 4.20
N LEU A 48 -4.97 1.26 5.07
CA LEU A 48 -5.88 0.12 5.02
C LEU A 48 -6.99 0.22 6.10
N SER A 49 -7.16 1.38 6.74
CA SER A 49 -8.13 1.58 7.84
C SER A 49 -9.59 1.37 7.44
N ARG A 50 -9.90 1.53 6.15
CA ARG A 50 -11.23 1.31 5.58
C ARG A 50 -11.28 0.08 4.69
N VAL A 51 -10.34 -0.85 4.83
CA VAL A 51 -10.34 -2.11 4.09
C VAL A 51 -10.98 -3.19 4.94
N ASP A 52 -12.09 -3.74 4.44
CA ASP A 52 -12.85 -4.77 5.13
C ASP A 52 -12.52 -6.18 4.61
N TYR A 53 -11.91 -6.26 3.44
CA TYR A 53 -11.56 -7.52 2.78
C TYR A 53 -10.26 -7.39 2.00
N LEU A 54 -9.35 -8.36 2.15
CA LEU A 54 -8.09 -8.42 1.45
C LEU A 54 -7.90 -9.83 0.86
N GLU A 55 -7.62 -9.89 -0.44
CA GLU A 55 -7.39 -11.14 -1.16
C GLU A 55 -5.89 -11.41 -1.40
N SER A 56 -5.51 -12.66 -1.65
CA SER A 56 -4.14 -13.05 -2.03
C SER A 56 -3.58 -12.26 -3.22
N SER A 57 -4.45 -11.83 -4.13
CA SER A 57 -4.09 -11.00 -5.29
C SER A 57 -3.58 -9.61 -4.87
N ALA A 58 -4.21 -8.99 -3.87
CA ALA A 58 -3.81 -7.71 -3.30
C ALA A 58 -2.47 -7.79 -2.55
N LEU A 59 -2.18 -8.91 -1.87
CA LEU A 59 -0.86 -9.14 -1.25
C LEU A 59 0.26 -9.10 -2.30
N GLY A 60 0.05 -9.74 -3.46
CA GLY A 60 0.99 -9.67 -4.57
C GLY A 60 1.22 -8.22 -5.05
N MET A 61 0.15 -7.43 -5.14
CA MET A 61 0.25 -6.02 -5.54
C MET A 61 1.08 -5.17 -4.57
N LEU A 62 0.93 -5.39 -3.26
CA LEU A 62 1.74 -4.72 -2.25
C LEU A 62 3.24 -5.06 -2.40
N LEU A 63 3.57 -6.32 -2.72
CA LEU A 63 4.97 -6.71 -2.98
C LEU A 63 5.52 -6.05 -4.25
N VAL A 64 4.74 -5.97 -5.32
CA VAL A 64 5.12 -5.25 -6.55
C VAL A 64 5.36 -3.77 -6.27
N MET A 65 4.50 -3.15 -5.46
CA MET A 65 4.67 -1.79 -5.00
C MET A 65 6.02 -1.60 -4.29
N ARG A 66 6.36 -2.51 -3.37
CA ARG A 66 7.64 -2.49 -2.66
C ARG A 66 8.82 -2.56 -3.60
N ASP A 67 8.81 -3.47 -4.55
CA ASP A 67 9.93 -3.62 -5.48
C ASP A 67 10.10 -2.37 -6.36
N ARG A 68 9.00 -1.74 -6.78
CA ARG A 68 9.03 -0.49 -7.54
C ARG A 68 9.51 0.70 -6.72
N ALA A 69 9.04 0.85 -5.48
CA ALA A 69 9.49 1.91 -4.57
C ALA A 69 10.98 1.77 -4.28
N LYS A 70 11.44 0.53 -4.00
CA LYS A 70 12.84 0.23 -3.79
C LYS A 70 13.71 0.55 -5.01
N ALA A 71 13.23 0.26 -6.23
CA ALA A 71 13.93 0.62 -7.47
C ALA A 71 14.08 2.14 -7.67
N GLN A 72 13.20 2.94 -7.06
CA GLN A 72 13.27 4.41 -7.05
C GLN A 72 14.08 4.97 -5.86
N GLY A 73 14.67 4.12 -5.02
CA GLY A 73 15.40 4.55 -3.83
C GLY A 73 14.49 5.04 -2.69
N ILE A 74 13.20 4.69 -2.72
CA ILE A 74 12.28 4.93 -1.61
C ILE A 74 12.42 3.77 -0.62
N GLU A 75 13.00 4.06 0.54
CA GLU A 75 13.17 3.10 1.61
C GLU A 75 12.05 3.25 2.64
N GLY A 76 11.47 2.13 3.07
CA GLY A 76 10.41 2.11 4.08
C GLY A 76 9.02 2.40 3.51
N ILE A 77 8.23 1.34 3.36
CA ILE A 77 6.80 1.46 3.10
C ILE A 77 6.05 1.15 4.39
N ALA A 78 5.15 2.06 4.75
CA ALA A 78 4.29 1.92 5.92
C ALA A 78 2.89 1.43 5.51
N LEU A 79 2.40 0.39 6.18
CA LEU A 79 0.99 -0.01 6.12
C LEU A 79 0.33 0.49 7.40
N THR A 80 -0.66 1.36 7.28
CA THR A 80 -1.39 1.93 8.43
C THR A 80 -2.83 1.48 8.43
N GLY A 81 -3.46 1.51 9.60
CA GLY A 81 -4.89 1.16 9.71
C GLY A 81 -5.16 -0.34 9.56
N CYS A 82 -4.11 -1.18 9.60
CA CYS A 82 -4.25 -2.63 9.52
C CYS A 82 -4.90 -3.17 10.80
N ARG A 83 -6.21 -3.43 10.76
CA ARG A 83 -6.99 -3.90 11.92
C ARG A 83 -7.73 -5.20 11.63
N GLY A 84 -8.09 -5.92 12.69
CA GLY A 84 -8.95 -7.10 12.62
C GLY A 84 -8.44 -8.18 11.66
N PHE A 85 -9.23 -8.48 10.63
CA PHE A 85 -8.93 -9.52 9.64
C PHE A 85 -7.74 -9.16 8.74
N VAL A 86 -7.63 -7.90 8.32
CA VAL A 86 -6.52 -7.42 7.47
C VAL A 86 -5.18 -7.64 8.17
N ARG A 87 -5.09 -7.30 9.47
CA ARG A 87 -3.87 -7.52 10.25
C ARG A 87 -3.48 -9.00 10.30
N LYS A 88 -4.45 -9.89 10.56
CA LYS A 88 -4.20 -11.34 10.60
C LYS A 88 -3.65 -11.87 9.27
N ILE A 89 -4.20 -11.41 8.14
CA ILE A 89 -3.69 -11.82 6.82
C ILE A 89 -2.23 -11.37 6.63
N LEU A 90 -1.94 -10.11 6.96
CA LEU A 90 -0.58 -9.57 6.84
C LEU A 90 0.42 -10.34 7.73
N ASP A 91 0.02 -10.67 8.97
CA ASP A 91 0.85 -11.45 9.89
C ASP A 91 1.09 -12.88 9.36
N VAL A 92 0.05 -13.56 8.86
CA VAL A 92 0.17 -14.90 8.25
C VAL A 92 1.09 -14.87 7.02
N ALA A 93 1.01 -13.81 6.23
CA ALA A 93 1.86 -13.62 5.06
C ALA A 93 3.29 -13.12 5.40
N SER A 94 3.60 -12.90 6.69
CA SER A 94 4.88 -12.35 7.17
C SER A 94 5.24 -10.99 6.54
N PHE A 95 4.24 -10.13 6.36
CA PHE A 95 4.43 -8.80 5.74
C PHE A 95 5.17 -7.82 6.64
N ASP A 96 5.23 -8.08 7.94
CA ASP A 96 6.04 -7.37 8.93
C ASP A 96 7.55 -7.36 8.58
N LYS A 97 8.03 -8.33 7.79
CA LYS A 97 9.42 -8.38 7.31
C LYS A 97 9.71 -7.45 6.14
N PHE A 98 8.67 -7.01 5.44
CA PHE A 98 8.77 -6.25 4.21
C PHE A 98 8.24 -4.82 4.34
N PHE A 99 7.30 -4.61 5.27
CA PHE A 99 6.59 -3.36 5.49
C PHE A 99 6.60 -3.01 6.97
N THR A 100 6.60 -1.71 7.27
CA THR A 100 6.35 -1.24 8.62
C THR A 100 4.84 -1.22 8.84
N ILE A 101 4.33 -2.05 9.73
CA ILE A 101 2.88 -2.14 10.02
C ILE A 101 2.57 -1.30 11.27
N HIS A 102 1.66 -0.36 11.16
CA HIS A 102 1.17 0.52 12.24
C HIS A 102 -0.30 0.26 12.59
#